data_AF-A0A8T2BU08-F1
#
_entry.id   AF-A0A8T2BU08-F1
#
_cell.length_a   1.000
_cell.length_b   1.000
_cell.length_c   1.000
_cell.angle_alpha   90.00
_cell.angle_beta   90.00
_cell.angle_gamma   90.00
#
_symmetry.space_group_name_H-M   'P 1'
#
loop_
_entity.id
_entity.type
_entity.pdbx_description
1 polymer ?
#
loop_
_entity_poly.entity_id
_entity_poly.type
_entity_poly.pdbx_seq_one_letter_code
_entity_poly.pdbx_strand_id
1 'polypeptide(L)'
;MTSFPFINNLEFLVELSMRYSKLEKLWDGNKLLKNLKRMNLSYSKNLKELPNLSMATSLEKLVLAGCSSLMELPSSIGNLTNIWELYLSDCSSLMELPSSIGNLTNLSTLLLDTCSSLMKLPSSIGNATNLSTLLLDGCSSIVELPSSVGNLTNLKELSLNGCSRLVSLPQLPDSLMVLNAENCESLEKLDCSFCNPCIRLNFANCFKLNQEARDLLIQTSTVRLVVLPGKEVPACFTYRGYGNSVTVKLNQKPLRTSTKFKACILFGNEGKNNVSYIYWDTTCVYTKKNKGCILLDNKGEHEERGSVSCRIRHKLDSFSNRFSIITELDFHRARF
;
A
#
# COMPACT_ATOMS: atom_id res chain seq x y z
N MET A 1 -32.34 -22.04 -7.80
CA MET A 1 -31.98 -23.09 -6.82
C MET A 1 -31.25 -22.37 -5.70
N THR A 2 -31.76 -22.44 -4.46
CA THR A 2 -31.27 -21.64 -3.33
C THR A 2 -30.05 -22.26 -2.63
N SER A 3 -29.83 -23.56 -2.80
CA SER A 3 -28.70 -24.31 -2.25
C SER A 3 -28.21 -25.42 -3.19
N PHE A 4 -26.98 -25.89 -2.99
CA PHE A 4 -26.37 -26.96 -3.78
C PHE A 4 -26.86 -28.34 -3.31
N PRO A 5 -27.43 -29.19 -4.19
CA PRO A 5 -27.92 -30.50 -3.77
C PRO A 5 -26.76 -31.48 -3.53
N PHE A 6 -26.67 -31.95 -2.28
CA PHE A 6 -26.10 -33.21 -1.79
C PHE A 6 -24.91 -33.81 -2.58
N ILE A 7 -23.68 -33.34 -2.29
CA ILE A 7 -22.49 -34.21 -2.41
C ILE A 7 -22.29 -34.89 -1.05
N ASN A 8 -22.54 -36.20 -0.99
CA ASN A 8 -22.39 -36.99 0.23
C ASN A 8 -20.94 -37.29 0.60
N ASN A 9 -19.99 -37.10 -0.33
CA ASN A 9 -18.59 -37.31 -0.04
C ASN A 9 -17.69 -36.22 -0.66
N LEU A 10 -17.27 -35.27 0.17
CA LEU A 10 -16.27 -34.24 -0.18
C LEU A 10 -14.90 -34.57 0.42
N GLU A 11 -14.74 -35.76 1.01
CA GLU A 11 -13.54 -36.09 1.78
C GLU A 11 -12.29 -36.18 0.91
N PHE A 12 -12.43 -36.51 -0.37
CA PHE A 12 -11.34 -36.57 -1.35
C PHE A 12 -11.22 -35.31 -2.19
N LEU A 13 -12.11 -34.33 -1.97
CA LEU A 13 -12.11 -33.11 -2.78
C LEU A 13 -10.91 -32.25 -2.40
N VAL A 14 -10.05 -31.96 -3.39
CA VAL A 14 -8.87 -31.10 -3.22
C VAL A 14 -9.13 -29.67 -3.63
N GLU A 15 -9.97 -29.47 -4.66
CA GLU A 15 -10.35 -28.16 -5.16
C GLU A 15 -11.85 -28.09 -5.41
N LEU A 16 -12.50 -27.06 -4.89
CA LEU A 16 -13.89 -26.73 -5.17
C LEU A 16 -13.94 -25.39 -5.89
N SER A 17 -14.37 -25.40 -7.15
CA SER A 17 -14.58 -24.18 -7.92
C SER A 17 -16.05 -24.07 -8.33
N MET A 18 -16.72 -23.03 -7.84
CA MET A 18 -18.12 -22.70 -8.14
C MET A 18 -18.24 -21.22 -8.48
N ARG A 19 -17.35 -20.74 -9.35
CA ARG A 19 -17.32 -19.34 -9.79
C ARG A 19 -18.64 -18.97 -10.48
N TYR A 20 -19.07 -17.71 -10.34
CA TYR A 20 -20.30 -17.20 -10.95
C TYR A 20 -21.56 -17.98 -10.55
N SER A 21 -21.55 -18.63 -9.38
CA SER A 21 -22.70 -19.39 -8.91
C SER A 21 -23.87 -18.46 -8.59
N LYS A 22 -25.08 -18.95 -8.87
CA LYS A 22 -26.34 -18.26 -8.55
C LYS A 22 -26.90 -18.66 -7.18
N LEU A 23 -26.18 -19.51 -6.46
CA LEU A 23 -26.57 -20.00 -5.14
C LEU A 23 -26.51 -18.88 -4.10
N GLU A 24 -27.48 -18.87 -3.20
CA GLU A 24 -27.47 -17.97 -2.03
C GLU A 24 -26.66 -18.56 -0.87
N LYS A 25 -26.62 -19.89 -0.81
CA LYS A 25 -25.89 -20.70 0.15
C LYS A 25 -25.33 -21.93 -0.55
N LEU A 26 -24.17 -22.43 -0.12
CA LEU A 26 -23.62 -23.67 -0.65
C LEU A 26 -24.38 -24.90 -0.13
N TRP A 27 -24.32 -25.15 1.18
CA TRP A 27 -24.97 -26.29 1.83
C TRP A 27 -25.18 -26.02 3.32
N ASP A 28 -26.06 -26.82 3.93
CA ASP A 28 -26.28 -26.87 5.37
C ASP A 28 -25.43 -27.94 6.07
N GLY A 29 -25.18 -27.71 7.37
CA GLY A 29 -24.42 -28.62 8.23
C GLY A 29 -22.93 -28.64 7.94
N ASN A 30 -22.21 -29.44 8.73
CA ASN A 30 -20.77 -29.62 8.58
C ASN A 30 -20.47 -30.63 7.47
N LYS A 31 -19.51 -30.31 6.60
CA LYS A 31 -19.00 -31.22 5.58
C LYS A 31 -17.55 -31.58 5.88
N LEU A 32 -17.19 -32.83 5.63
CA LEU A 32 -15.81 -33.28 5.74
C LEU A 32 -15.02 -32.76 4.54
N LEU A 33 -14.22 -31.71 4.77
CA LEU A 33 -13.41 -31.01 3.75
C LEU A 33 -11.91 -31.16 4.04
N LYS A 34 -11.52 -32.27 4.70
CA LYS A 34 -10.18 -32.50 5.25
C LYS A 34 -9.05 -32.41 4.22
N ASN A 35 -9.34 -32.70 2.95
CA ASN A 35 -8.36 -32.67 1.85
C ASN A 35 -8.50 -31.43 0.95
N LEU A 36 -9.48 -30.57 1.23
CA LEU A 36 -9.75 -29.39 0.40
C LEU A 36 -8.64 -28.36 0.64
N LYS A 37 -7.88 -28.07 -0.41
CA LYS A 37 -6.80 -27.08 -0.43
C LYS A 37 -7.23 -25.76 -1.03
N ARG A 38 -8.16 -25.78 -1.99
CA ARG A 38 -8.58 -24.58 -2.74
C ARG A 38 -10.09 -24.51 -2.82
N MET A 39 -10.65 -23.36 -2.47
CA MET A 39 -12.07 -23.07 -2.65
C MET A 39 -12.20 -21.74 -3.39
N ASN A 40 -12.86 -21.76 -4.55
CA ASN A 40 -13.08 -20.58 -5.37
C ASN A 40 -14.56 -20.40 -5.66
N LEU A 41 -15.16 -19.39 -5.04
CA LEU A 41 -16.55 -19.00 -5.18
C LEU A 41 -16.69 -17.63 -5.85
N SER A 42 -15.62 -17.12 -6.47
CA SER A 42 -15.59 -15.77 -7.03
C SER A 42 -16.76 -15.46 -7.96
N TYR A 43 -17.21 -14.21 -7.90
CA TYR A 43 -18.31 -13.65 -8.69
C TYR A 43 -19.67 -14.32 -8.46
N SER A 44 -19.84 -15.06 -7.35
CA SER A 44 -21.13 -15.60 -6.92
C SER A 44 -21.96 -14.51 -6.26
N LYS A 45 -22.50 -13.59 -7.06
CA LYS A 45 -23.14 -12.35 -6.59
C LYS A 45 -24.30 -12.56 -5.62
N ASN A 46 -24.97 -13.72 -5.67
CA ASN A 46 -26.11 -14.05 -4.81
C ASN A 46 -25.68 -14.68 -3.48
N LEU A 47 -24.42 -15.07 -3.31
CA LEU A 47 -23.94 -15.75 -2.12
C LEU A 47 -24.05 -14.81 -0.91
N LYS A 48 -24.90 -15.16 0.06
CA LYS A 48 -25.16 -14.35 1.26
C LYS A 48 -24.34 -14.79 2.46
N GLU A 49 -24.09 -16.10 2.56
CA GLU A 49 -23.38 -16.72 3.68
C GLU A 49 -22.49 -17.87 3.22
N LEU A 50 -21.39 -18.07 3.95
CA LEU A 50 -20.54 -19.25 3.78
C LEU A 50 -20.98 -20.38 4.71
N PRO A 51 -20.80 -21.64 4.29
CA PRO A 51 -21.02 -22.77 5.18
C PRO A 51 -19.99 -22.79 6.31
N ASN A 52 -20.23 -23.61 7.33
CA ASN A 52 -19.24 -23.85 8.37
C ASN A 52 -17.98 -24.52 7.77
N LEU A 53 -16.82 -23.87 7.94
CA LEU A 53 -15.53 -24.30 7.42
C LEU A 53 -14.62 -24.96 8.48
N SER A 54 -15.15 -25.29 9.65
CA SER A 54 -14.37 -25.82 10.79
C SER A 54 -13.57 -27.09 10.47
N MET A 55 -14.03 -27.88 9.50
CA MET A 55 -13.41 -29.14 9.06
C MET A 55 -12.50 -28.98 7.82
N ALA A 56 -12.39 -27.78 7.25
CA ALA A 56 -11.55 -27.48 6.07
C ALA A 56 -10.13 -27.08 6.49
N THR A 57 -9.53 -27.78 7.44
CA THR A 57 -8.24 -27.40 8.07
C THR A 57 -7.05 -27.46 7.11
N SER A 58 -7.17 -28.15 5.98
CA SER A 58 -6.15 -28.20 4.92
C SER A 58 -6.30 -27.08 3.87
N LEU A 59 -7.27 -26.16 4.03
CA LEU A 59 -7.52 -25.12 3.05
C LEU A 59 -6.37 -24.12 3.03
N GLU A 60 -5.76 -23.97 1.87
CA GLU A 60 -4.60 -23.12 1.60
C GLU A 60 -5.02 -21.79 0.95
N LYS A 61 -6.07 -21.81 0.12
CA LYS A 61 -6.59 -20.65 -0.63
C LYS A 61 -8.11 -20.60 -0.63
N LEU A 62 -8.68 -19.46 -0.22
CA LEU A 62 -10.11 -19.15 -0.32
C LEU A 62 -10.33 -17.89 -1.16
N VAL A 63 -11.05 -18.04 -2.28
CA VAL A 63 -11.35 -16.93 -3.20
C VAL A 63 -12.84 -16.66 -3.20
N LEU A 64 -13.21 -15.48 -2.69
CA LEU A 64 -14.58 -14.96 -2.57
C LEU A 64 -14.77 -13.67 -3.36
N ALA A 65 -13.77 -13.27 -4.17
CA ALA A 65 -13.79 -12.00 -4.86
C ALA A 65 -15.05 -11.83 -5.73
N GLY A 66 -15.75 -10.71 -5.63
CA GLY A 66 -16.98 -10.41 -6.37
C GLY A 66 -18.25 -11.06 -5.80
N CYS A 67 -18.21 -11.62 -4.59
CA CYS A 67 -19.40 -12.06 -3.86
C CYS A 67 -20.11 -10.86 -3.22
N SER A 68 -20.71 -10.01 -4.06
CA SER A 68 -21.24 -8.70 -3.66
C SER A 68 -22.34 -8.72 -2.59
N SER A 69 -23.08 -9.84 -2.42
CA SER A 69 -24.11 -9.99 -1.39
C SER A 69 -23.63 -10.66 -0.09
N LEU A 70 -22.36 -11.03 0.02
CA LEU A 70 -21.80 -11.64 1.21
C LEU A 70 -21.67 -10.58 2.32
N MET A 71 -22.39 -10.76 3.42
CA MET A 71 -22.46 -9.75 4.49
C MET A 71 -21.42 -9.97 5.60
N GLU A 72 -21.08 -11.23 5.88
CA GLU A 72 -20.17 -11.65 6.94
C GLU A 72 -19.41 -12.93 6.58
N LEU A 73 -18.31 -13.19 7.29
CA LEU A 73 -17.63 -14.48 7.28
C LEU A 73 -17.95 -15.23 8.58
N PRO A 74 -18.18 -16.55 8.52
CA PRO A 74 -18.42 -17.35 9.72
C PRO A 74 -17.17 -17.39 10.60
N SER A 75 -17.34 -17.42 11.92
CA SER A 75 -16.23 -17.53 12.89
C SER A 75 -15.34 -18.76 12.66
N SER A 76 -15.91 -19.82 12.06
CA SER A 76 -15.17 -21.01 11.63
C SER A 76 -14.02 -20.73 10.64
N ILE A 77 -13.96 -19.54 10.03
CA ILE A 77 -12.80 -19.11 9.24
C ILE A 77 -11.51 -19.22 10.05
N GLY A 78 -11.54 -19.00 11.37
CA GLY A 78 -10.36 -19.11 12.23
C GLY A 78 -9.80 -20.52 12.39
N ASN A 79 -10.48 -21.56 11.87
CA ASN A 79 -9.98 -22.94 11.87
C ASN A 79 -9.11 -23.25 10.65
N LEU A 80 -9.03 -22.34 9.68
CA LEU A 80 -8.27 -22.52 8.44
C LEU A 80 -6.78 -22.26 8.67
N THR A 81 -6.16 -22.99 9.61
CA THR A 81 -4.80 -22.71 10.07
C THR A 81 -3.72 -22.85 8.99
N ASN A 82 -4.01 -23.51 7.86
CA ASN A 82 -3.09 -23.64 6.72
C ASN A 82 -3.34 -22.60 5.60
N ILE A 83 -4.31 -21.69 5.77
CA ILE A 83 -4.62 -20.70 4.73
C ILE A 83 -3.50 -19.68 4.63
N TRP A 84 -3.03 -19.43 3.41
CA TRP A 84 -2.04 -18.39 3.12
C TRP A 84 -2.58 -17.31 2.16
N GLU A 85 -3.68 -17.58 1.44
CA GLU A 85 -4.38 -16.61 0.59
C GLU A 85 -5.88 -16.53 0.89
N LEU A 86 -6.35 -15.32 1.25
CA LEU A 86 -7.77 -15.01 1.41
C LEU A 86 -8.14 -13.79 0.56
N TYR A 87 -8.94 -14.01 -0.49
CA TYR A 87 -9.34 -12.96 -1.41
C TYR A 87 -10.82 -12.62 -1.25
N LEU A 88 -11.11 -11.39 -0.86
CA LEU A 88 -12.44 -10.84 -0.60
C LEU A 88 -12.72 -9.57 -1.41
N SER A 89 -11.90 -9.27 -2.43
CA SER A 89 -12.08 -8.07 -3.25
C SER A 89 -13.49 -8.01 -3.87
N ASP A 90 -14.08 -6.83 -4.03
CA ASP A 90 -15.44 -6.62 -4.55
C ASP A 90 -16.58 -7.28 -3.72
N CYS A 91 -16.34 -7.63 -2.45
CA CYS A 91 -17.40 -8.02 -1.51
C CYS A 91 -18.09 -6.78 -0.92
N SER A 92 -18.80 -6.03 -1.76
CA SER A 92 -19.32 -4.69 -1.43
C SER A 92 -20.24 -4.62 -0.21
N SER A 93 -20.95 -5.69 0.14
CA SER A 93 -21.84 -5.77 1.32
C SER A 93 -21.18 -6.29 2.59
N LEU A 94 -19.91 -6.69 2.55
CA LEU A 94 -19.18 -7.20 3.72
C LEU A 94 -18.96 -6.05 4.71
N MET A 95 -19.52 -6.17 5.92
CA MET A 95 -19.51 -5.08 6.91
C MET A 95 -18.36 -5.21 7.91
N GLU A 96 -17.99 -6.44 8.27
CA GLU A 96 -16.93 -6.74 9.23
C GLU A 96 -16.25 -8.09 8.95
N LEU A 97 -15.04 -8.25 9.49
CA LEU A 97 -14.37 -9.54 9.58
C LEU A 97 -14.51 -10.09 11.01
N PRO A 98 -14.74 -11.39 11.20
CA PRO A 98 -14.83 -11.98 12.52
C PRO A 98 -13.48 -11.91 13.24
N SER A 99 -13.48 -11.78 14.57
CA SER A 99 -12.26 -11.73 15.38
C SER A 99 -11.38 -12.98 15.22
N SER A 100 -11.98 -14.12 14.85
CA SER A 100 -11.27 -15.36 14.50
C SER A 100 -10.30 -15.24 13.33
N ILE A 101 -10.34 -14.16 12.54
CA ILE A 101 -9.34 -13.90 11.48
C ILE A 101 -7.91 -13.85 12.05
N GLY A 102 -7.76 -13.45 13.31
CA GLY A 102 -6.46 -13.44 13.99
C GLY A 102 -5.87 -14.83 14.26
N ASN A 103 -6.65 -15.90 14.10
CA ASN A 103 -6.14 -17.27 14.21
C ASN A 103 -5.41 -17.74 12.94
N LEU A 104 -5.52 -16.99 11.84
CA LEU A 104 -4.91 -17.31 10.56
C LEU A 104 -3.43 -16.92 10.55
N THR A 105 -2.63 -17.55 11.41
CA THR A 105 -1.22 -17.19 11.62
C THR A 105 -0.34 -17.47 10.40
N ASN A 106 -0.77 -18.33 9.46
CA ASN A 106 -0.08 -18.60 8.19
C ASN A 106 -0.55 -17.69 7.02
N LEU A 107 -1.53 -16.80 7.26
CA LEU A 107 -2.06 -15.92 6.22
C LEU A 107 -0.96 -14.99 5.72
N SER A 108 -0.67 -15.05 4.42
CA SER A 108 0.33 -14.20 3.76
C SER A 108 -0.30 -13.06 2.96
N THR A 109 -1.47 -13.31 2.37
CA THR A 109 -2.16 -12.32 1.52
C THR A 109 -3.63 -12.20 1.90
N LEU A 110 -4.05 -10.98 2.21
CA LEU A 110 -5.44 -10.60 2.46
C LEU A 110 -5.84 -9.46 1.52
N LEU A 111 -6.74 -9.76 0.58
CA LEU A 111 -7.26 -8.77 -0.37
C LEU A 111 -8.70 -8.41 0.01
N LEU A 112 -8.95 -7.15 0.32
CA LEU A 112 -10.24 -6.59 0.73
C LEU A 112 -10.64 -5.41 -0.14
N ASP A 113 -9.96 -5.20 -1.28
CA ASP A 113 -10.21 -4.07 -2.17
C ASP A 113 -11.69 -3.98 -2.53
N THR A 114 -12.26 -2.78 -2.56
CA THR A 114 -13.63 -2.44 -2.94
C THR A 114 -14.70 -3.08 -2.06
N CYS A 115 -14.35 -3.52 -0.84
CA CYS A 115 -15.31 -3.78 0.23
C CYS A 115 -15.86 -2.46 0.80
N SER A 116 -16.66 -1.74 0.02
CA SER A 116 -17.12 -0.37 0.34
C SER A 116 -17.90 -0.25 1.65
N SER A 117 -18.55 -1.32 2.12
CA SER A 117 -19.29 -1.36 3.40
C SER A 117 -18.46 -1.79 4.60
N LEU A 118 -17.20 -2.21 4.41
CA LEU A 118 -16.34 -2.64 5.50
C LEU A 118 -16.02 -1.45 6.40
N MET A 119 -16.43 -1.53 7.68
CA MET A 119 -16.32 -0.39 8.59
C MET A 119 -15.02 -0.38 9.40
N LYS A 120 -14.47 -1.56 9.72
CA LYS A 120 -13.26 -1.71 10.53
C LYS A 120 -12.60 -3.07 10.30
N LEU A 121 -11.32 -3.15 10.61
CA LEU A 121 -10.63 -4.43 10.84
C LEU A 121 -10.72 -4.81 12.32
N PRO A 122 -10.86 -6.10 12.67
CA PRO A 122 -10.80 -6.54 14.06
C PRO A 122 -9.37 -6.38 14.61
N SER A 123 -9.22 -6.04 15.88
CA SER A 123 -7.90 -5.90 16.52
C SER A 123 -7.06 -7.18 16.50
N SER A 124 -7.72 -8.34 16.43
CA SER A 124 -7.05 -9.63 16.28
C SER A 124 -6.29 -9.78 14.96
N ILE A 125 -6.50 -8.91 13.96
CA ILE A 125 -5.72 -8.94 12.72
C ILE A 125 -4.21 -8.88 12.98
N GLY A 126 -3.78 -8.20 14.05
CA GLY A 126 -2.37 -8.11 14.45
C GLY A 126 -1.72 -9.45 14.83
N ASN A 127 -2.51 -10.51 14.99
CA ASN A 127 -2.01 -11.86 15.26
C ASN A 127 -1.60 -12.61 13.98
N ALA A 128 -2.02 -12.15 12.79
CA ALA A 128 -1.61 -12.71 11.51
C ALA A 128 -0.20 -12.26 11.14
N THR A 129 0.80 -12.65 11.94
CA THR A 129 2.16 -12.12 11.87
C THR A 129 2.91 -12.49 10.58
N ASN A 130 2.46 -13.49 9.82
CA ASN A 130 2.99 -13.81 8.49
C ASN A 130 2.38 -12.99 7.35
N LEU A 131 1.39 -12.13 7.63
CA LEU A 131 0.73 -11.32 6.62
C LEU A 131 1.75 -10.39 5.96
N SER A 132 1.94 -10.54 4.66
CA SER A 132 2.89 -9.79 3.84
C SER A 132 2.21 -8.73 2.97
N THR A 133 0.96 -8.98 2.57
CA THR A 133 0.17 -8.08 1.73
C THR A 133 -1.23 -7.90 2.31
N LEU A 134 -1.60 -6.65 2.58
CA LEU A 134 -2.95 -6.24 2.99
C LEU A 134 -3.43 -5.12 2.07
N LEU A 135 -4.42 -5.42 1.21
CA LEU A 135 -5.00 -4.42 0.31
C LEU A 135 -6.44 -4.09 0.74
N LEU A 136 -6.73 -2.81 0.87
CA LEU A 136 -8.00 -2.23 1.33
C LEU A 136 -8.46 -1.13 0.36
N ASP A 137 -7.99 -1.14 -0.88
CA ASP A 137 -8.26 -0.05 -1.83
C ASP A 137 -9.76 0.08 -2.07
N GLY A 138 -10.35 1.25 -1.90
CA GLY A 138 -11.78 1.49 -2.10
C GLY A 138 -12.67 1.04 -0.93
N CYS A 139 -12.09 0.68 0.23
CA CYS A 139 -12.82 0.48 1.48
C CYS A 139 -13.27 1.82 2.08
N SER A 140 -14.18 2.52 1.39
CA SER A 140 -14.58 3.90 1.69
C SER A 140 -15.26 4.09 3.05
N SER A 141 -15.71 3.02 3.72
CA SER A 141 -16.38 3.08 5.03
C SER A 141 -15.43 2.95 6.21
N ILE A 142 -14.16 2.59 6.00
CA ILE A 142 -13.17 2.49 7.07
C ILE A 142 -12.82 3.89 7.58
N VAL A 143 -12.98 4.10 8.89
CA VAL A 143 -12.66 5.38 9.56
C VAL A 143 -11.34 5.31 10.32
N GLU A 144 -10.97 4.13 10.81
CA GLU A 144 -9.74 3.87 11.57
C GLU A 144 -9.20 2.45 11.27
N LEU A 145 -7.88 2.29 11.41
CA LEU A 145 -7.25 0.99 11.49
C LEU A 145 -6.94 0.67 12.97
N PRO A 146 -7.08 -0.59 13.42
CA PRO A 146 -6.72 -0.94 14.79
C PRO A 146 -5.21 -0.80 15.00
N SER A 147 -4.79 -0.37 16.19
CA SER A 147 -3.36 -0.19 16.54
C SER A 147 -2.54 -1.47 16.39
N SER A 148 -3.20 -2.63 16.48
CA SER A 148 -2.63 -3.95 16.25
C SER A 148 -2.08 -4.16 14.83
N VAL A 149 -2.40 -3.32 13.84
CA VAL A 149 -1.75 -3.34 12.52
C VAL A 149 -0.23 -3.18 12.66
N GLY A 150 0.25 -2.45 13.67
CA GLY A 150 1.67 -2.36 14.00
C GLY A 150 2.33 -3.69 14.37
N ASN A 151 1.56 -4.72 14.75
CA ASN A 151 2.07 -6.05 15.10
C ASN A 151 2.27 -6.97 13.89
N LEU A 152 1.90 -6.53 12.68
CA LEU A 152 2.07 -7.29 11.45
C LEU A 152 3.54 -7.26 11.00
N THR A 153 4.41 -7.92 11.75
CA THR A 153 5.88 -7.81 11.62
C THR A 153 6.43 -8.24 10.26
N ASN A 154 5.68 -8.99 9.44
CA ASN A 154 6.09 -9.34 8.07
C ASN A 154 5.42 -8.51 6.96
N LEU A 155 4.56 -7.54 7.30
CA LEU A 155 3.81 -6.76 6.31
C LEU A 155 4.76 -5.95 5.43
N LYS A 156 4.73 -6.22 4.12
CA LYS A 156 5.54 -5.53 3.11
C LYS A 156 4.72 -4.49 2.35
N GLU A 157 3.45 -4.76 2.14
CA GLU A 157 2.55 -3.91 1.38
C GLU A 157 1.24 -3.67 2.11
N LEU A 158 0.94 -2.39 2.33
CA LEU A 158 -0.34 -1.89 2.81
C LEU A 158 -0.88 -0.90 1.79
N SER A 159 -2.04 -1.21 1.21
CA SER A 159 -2.73 -0.30 0.29
C SER A 159 -4.08 0.09 0.85
N LEU A 160 -4.33 1.40 0.88
CA LEU A 160 -5.49 2.08 1.46
C LEU A 160 -6.08 3.08 0.46
N ASN A 161 -5.80 2.93 -0.85
CA ASN A 161 -6.19 3.93 -1.84
C ASN A 161 -7.71 4.11 -1.83
N GLY A 162 -8.22 5.33 -1.77
CA GLY A 162 -9.65 5.58 -1.76
C GLY A 162 -10.36 5.16 -0.46
N CYS A 163 -9.63 4.90 0.64
CA CYS A 163 -10.19 4.87 1.99
C CYS A 163 -10.57 6.30 2.43
N SER A 164 -11.55 6.90 1.76
CA SER A 164 -11.85 8.33 1.81
C SER A 164 -12.33 8.85 3.17
N ARG A 165 -12.78 7.95 4.06
CA ARG A 165 -13.22 8.27 5.43
C ARG A 165 -12.17 8.00 6.51
N LEU A 166 -11.01 7.44 6.16
CA LEU A 166 -9.93 7.15 7.11
C LEU A 166 -9.34 8.45 7.67
N VAL A 167 -9.32 8.61 8.99
CA VAL A 167 -8.94 9.89 9.65
C VAL A 167 -7.49 9.89 10.15
N SER A 168 -6.97 8.75 10.59
CA SER A 168 -5.59 8.61 11.05
C SER A 168 -4.98 7.26 10.68
N LEU A 169 -3.65 7.21 10.62
CA LEU A 169 -2.89 5.96 10.60
C LEU A 169 -2.28 5.69 11.97
N PRO A 170 -2.46 4.48 12.55
CA PRO A 170 -1.75 4.07 13.76
C PRO A 170 -0.29 3.71 13.45
N GLN A 171 0.49 3.35 14.46
CA GLN A 171 1.83 2.80 14.27
C GLN A 171 1.79 1.64 13.26
N LEU A 172 2.69 1.71 12.28
CA LEU A 172 2.85 0.71 11.24
C LEU A 172 4.11 -0.14 11.51
N PRO A 173 4.16 -1.37 11.00
CA PRO A 173 5.31 -2.25 11.22
C PRO A 173 6.54 -1.78 10.44
N ASP A 174 7.73 -1.90 11.03
CA ASP A 174 9.01 -1.50 10.42
C ASP A 174 9.36 -2.30 9.15
N SER A 175 8.70 -3.43 8.92
CA SER A 175 8.86 -4.25 7.73
C SER A 175 8.24 -3.66 6.46
N LEU A 176 7.38 -2.64 6.61
CA LEU A 176 6.59 -2.07 5.52
C LEU A 176 7.49 -1.45 4.44
N MET A 177 7.31 -1.91 3.20
CA MET A 177 8.07 -1.44 2.04
C MET A 177 7.25 -0.52 1.14
N VAL A 178 5.93 -0.64 1.18
CA VAL A 178 4.99 0.14 0.38
C VAL A 178 3.78 0.51 1.23
N LEU A 179 3.50 1.81 1.31
CA LEU A 179 2.25 2.35 1.81
C LEU A 179 1.62 3.21 0.72
N ASN A 180 0.46 2.79 0.22
CA ASN A 180 -0.36 3.61 -0.67
C ASN A 180 -1.61 4.06 0.08
N ALA A 181 -1.85 5.37 0.11
CA ALA A 181 -3.01 6.00 0.73
C ALA A 181 -3.56 7.09 -0.20
N GLU A 182 -3.43 6.92 -1.51
CA GLU A 182 -3.92 7.90 -2.49
C GLU A 182 -5.44 8.07 -2.34
N ASN A 183 -5.94 9.31 -2.44
CA ASN A 183 -7.36 9.63 -2.27
C ASN A 183 -7.95 9.27 -0.88
N CYS A 184 -7.12 9.21 0.17
CA CYS A 184 -7.60 9.23 1.56
C CYS A 184 -7.95 10.67 1.98
N GLU A 185 -9.07 11.18 1.46
CA GLU A 185 -9.46 12.59 1.55
C GLU A 185 -9.71 13.08 2.99
N SER A 186 -10.10 12.19 3.91
CA SER A 186 -10.31 12.52 5.32
C SER A 186 -9.08 12.35 6.21
N LEU A 187 -7.95 11.91 5.65
CA LEU A 187 -6.76 11.57 6.44
C LEU A 187 -6.09 12.85 6.96
N GLU A 188 -6.04 12.97 8.28
CA GLU A 188 -5.55 14.16 8.98
C GLU A 188 -4.23 13.91 9.72
N LYS A 189 -4.06 12.72 10.32
CA LYS A 189 -2.95 12.41 11.23
C LYS A 189 -2.20 11.14 10.87
N LEU A 190 -0.91 11.11 11.20
CA LEU A 190 -0.03 9.96 11.07
C LEU A 190 0.59 9.67 12.45
N ASP A 191 -0.03 8.78 13.21
CA ASP A 191 0.44 8.36 14.54
C ASP A 191 1.46 7.22 14.40
N CYS A 192 2.44 7.41 13.51
CA CYS A 192 3.42 6.41 13.15
C CYS A 192 4.79 7.02 12.81
N SER A 193 5.83 6.21 12.91
CA SER A 193 7.15 6.50 12.34
C SER A 193 7.44 5.57 11.15
N PHE A 194 8.18 6.07 10.16
CA PHE A 194 8.64 5.30 9.01
C PHE A 194 10.12 4.96 9.14
N CYS A 195 10.43 3.84 9.79
CA CYS A 195 11.81 3.43 10.07
C CYS A 195 12.52 2.73 8.90
N ASN A 196 11.76 2.21 7.93
CA ASN A 196 12.32 1.48 6.79
C ASN A 196 12.91 2.45 5.74
N PRO A 197 14.24 2.46 5.50
CA PRO A 197 14.86 3.36 4.55
C PRO A 197 14.50 3.07 3.09
N CYS A 198 13.87 1.93 2.81
CA CYS A 198 13.41 1.51 1.48
C CYS A 198 11.89 1.66 1.30
N ILE A 199 11.19 2.34 2.21
CA ILE A 199 9.74 2.50 2.12
C ILE A 199 9.34 3.45 1.00
N ARG A 200 8.34 3.06 0.22
CA ARG A 200 7.63 3.93 -0.73
C ARG A 200 6.34 4.41 -0.08
N LEU A 201 6.12 5.73 -0.08
CA LEU A 201 4.96 6.37 0.51
C LEU A 201 4.17 7.10 -0.57
N ASN A 202 2.87 6.85 -0.68
CA ASN A 202 1.98 7.59 -1.56
C ASN A 202 0.80 8.19 -0.80
N PHE A 203 0.80 9.51 -0.63
CA PHE A 203 -0.28 10.29 -0.02
C PHE A 203 -0.88 11.31 -1.00
N ALA A 204 -0.90 10.98 -2.30
CA ALA A 204 -1.55 11.83 -3.30
C ALA A 204 -3.02 12.10 -2.90
N ASN A 205 -3.45 13.34 -3.07
CA ASN A 205 -4.81 13.81 -2.76
C ASN A 205 -5.27 13.70 -1.29
N CYS A 206 -4.38 13.39 -0.33
CA CYS A 206 -4.65 13.47 1.11
C CYS A 206 -4.62 14.93 1.63
N PHE A 207 -5.47 15.80 1.10
CA PHE A 207 -5.35 17.24 1.31
C PHE A 207 -5.56 17.69 2.77
N LYS A 208 -6.22 16.88 3.59
CA LYS A 208 -6.45 17.16 5.02
C LYS A 208 -5.30 16.82 5.96
N LEU A 209 -4.20 16.22 5.45
CA LEU A 209 -3.03 15.95 6.30
C LEU A 209 -2.57 17.25 6.98
N ASN A 210 -2.47 17.19 8.31
CA ASN A 210 -2.03 18.32 9.13
C ASN A 210 -0.53 18.62 8.93
N GLN A 211 -0.05 19.72 9.52
CA GLN A 211 1.34 20.14 9.33
C GLN A 211 2.34 19.13 9.91
N GLU A 212 2.06 18.54 11.08
CA GLU A 212 2.91 17.53 11.71
C GLU A 212 3.10 16.30 10.82
N ALA A 213 2.01 15.78 10.25
CA ALA A 213 2.04 14.66 9.31
C ALA A 213 2.82 15.00 8.03
N ARG A 214 2.62 16.21 7.48
CA ARG A 214 3.38 16.67 6.31
C ARG A 214 4.87 16.79 6.64
N ASP A 215 5.21 17.32 7.80
CA ASP A 215 6.60 17.45 8.26
C ASP A 215 7.25 16.09 8.47
N LEU A 216 6.53 15.13 9.07
CA LEU A 216 6.97 13.74 9.17
C LEU A 216 7.29 13.14 7.79
N LEU A 217 6.40 13.29 6.82
CA LEU A 217 6.62 12.79 5.45
C LEU A 217 7.81 13.48 4.76
N ILE A 218 7.96 14.80 4.95
CA ILE A 218 9.09 15.57 4.43
C ILE A 218 10.40 15.12 5.09
N GLN A 219 10.39 14.81 6.39
CA GLN A 219 11.56 14.45 7.18
C GLN A 219 11.93 12.97 7.05
N THR A 220 10.99 12.10 6.66
CA THR A 220 11.22 10.67 6.44
C THR A 220 12.46 10.44 5.57
N SER A 221 13.41 9.66 6.11
CA SER A 221 14.65 9.30 5.41
C SER A 221 14.37 8.02 4.62
N THR A 222 14.08 8.15 3.33
CA THR A 222 13.88 7.02 2.43
C THR A 222 14.60 7.24 1.12
N VAL A 223 15.21 6.17 0.64
CA VAL A 223 15.88 6.11 -0.66
C VAL A 223 14.90 5.90 -1.81
N ARG A 224 13.60 5.78 -1.50
CA ARG A 224 12.49 5.71 -2.45
C ARG A 224 11.66 6.99 -2.40
N LEU A 225 10.54 6.94 -3.10
CA LEU A 225 9.64 8.06 -3.32
C LEU A 225 8.70 8.31 -2.13
N VAL A 226 8.48 9.59 -1.82
CA VAL A 226 7.36 10.05 -0.99
C VAL A 226 6.49 10.99 -1.83
N VAL A 227 5.25 10.61 -2.09
CA VAL A 227 4.27 11.47 -2.75
C VAL A 227 3.48 12.23 -1.69
N LEU A 228 3.59 13.56 -1.71
CA LEU A 228 2.85 14.47 -0.84
C LEU A 228 1.59 15.01 -1.52
N PRO A 229 0.53 15.28 -0.75
CA PRO A 229 -0.61 16.03 -1.23
C PRO A 229 -0.24 17.51 -1.37
N GLY A 230 -0.59 18.13 -2.50
CA GLY A 230 -0.44 19.58 -2.65
C GLY A 230 -0.32 20.07 -4.07
N LYS A 231 -0.63 21.36 -4.25
CA LYS A 231 -0.51 22.09 -5.51
C LYS A 231 0.72 22.99 -5.57
N GLU A 232 1.53 22.97 -4.51
CA GLU A 232 2.68 23.84 -4.32
C GLU A 232 3.85 23.04 -3.72
N VAL A 233 5.07 23.50 -3.99
CA VAL A 233 6.27 22.99 -3.34
C VAL A 233 6.30 23.50 -1.89
N PRO A 234 6.51 22.63 -0.88
CA PRO A 234 6.55 23.04 0.52
C PRO A 234 7.58 24.16 0.80
N ALA A 235 7.27 25.06 1.73
CA ALA A 235 8.09 26.25 2.03
C ALA A 235 9.52 25.90 2.47
N CYS A 236 9.74 24.73 3.08
CA CYS A 236 11.06 24.25 3.48
C CYS A 236 12.03 24.00 2.32
N PHE A 237 11.55 23.90 1.07
CA PHE A 237 12.39 23.87 -0.13
C PHE A 237 12.67 25.30 -0.59
N THR A 238 13.82 25.82 -0.15
CA THR A 238 14.24 27.22 -0.35
C THR A 238 14.80 27.49 -1.74
N TYR A 239 15.45 26.49 -2.36
CA TYR A 239 15.92 26.58 -3.74
C TYR A 239 14.85 26.07 -4.69
N ARG A 240 14.31 26.97 -5.52
CA ARG A 240 13.21 26.70 -6.44
C ARG A 240 13.60 27.08 -7.86
N GLY A 241 13.03 26.40 -8.84
CA GLY A 241 13.19 26.71 -10.26
C GLY A 241 12.10 26.03 -11.08
N TYR A 242 11.96 26.46 -12.33
CA TYR A 242 11.05 25.87 -13.30
C TYR A 242 11.85 25.17 -14.40
N GLY A 243 11.27 24.12 -14.98
CA GLY A 243 11.91 23.31 -16.01
C GLY A 243 12.50 22.01 -15.48
N ASN A 244 13.50 21.47 -16.17
CA ASN A 244 14.07 20.14 -15.90
C ASN A 244 15.28 20.16 -14.95
N SER A 245 15.65 21.33 -14.42
CA SER A 245 16.75 21.44 -13.47
C SER A 245 16.62 22.62 -12.51
N VAL A 246 17.15 22.46 -11.31
CA VAL A 246 17.34 23.52 -10.31
C VAL A 246 18.81 23.56 -9.94
N THR A 247 19.40 24.75 -9.89
CA THR A 247 20.82 24.93 -9.56
C THR A 247 20.96 25.57 -8.19
N VAL A 248 21.66 24.88 -7.29
CA VAL A 248 21.93 25.35 -5.92
C VAL A 248 23.37 25.82 -5.82
N LYS A 249 23.59 27.06 -5.37
CA LYS A 249 24.92 27.56 -5.02
C LYS A 249 25.26 27.12 -3.60
N LEU A 250 26.30 26.31 -3.46
CA LEU A 250 26.72 25.81 -2.15
C LEU A 250 27.70 26.81 -1.52
N ASN A 251 27.29 27.39 -0.38
CA ASN A 251 28.08 28.40 0.33
C ASN A 251 29.01 27.79 1.39
N GLN A 252 28.89 26.48 1.68
CA GLN A 252 29.69 25.77 2.68
C GLN A 252 30.76 24.87 2.01
N LYS A 253 31.95 24.84 2.61
CA LYS A 253 33.04 23.91 2.28
C LYS A 253 33.55 23.25 3.57
N PRO A 254 34.01 21.99 3.54
CA PRO A 254 33.93 21.03 2.42
C PRO A 254 32.60 20.26 2.42
N LEU A 255 32.10 19.89 1.23
CA LEU A 255 30.98 18.95 1.12
C LEU A 255 31.49 17.55 1.38
N ARG A 256 30.91 16.86 2.36
CA ARG A 256 31.24 15.47 2.66
C ARG A 256 30.50 14.56 1.68
N THR A 257 31.09 13.41 1.37
CA THR A 257 30.46 12.38 0.53
C THR A 257 29.11 11.88 1.08
N SER A 258 28.86 12.07 2.38
CA SER A 258 27.60 11.73 3.06
C SER A 258 26.53 12.83 3.05
N THR A 259 26.77 13.95 2.35
CA THR A 259 25.78 15.04 2.29
C THR A 259 24.55 14.59 1.47
N LYS A 260 23.38 14.57 2.11
CA LYS A 260 22.11 14.23 1.45
C LYS A 260 21.31 15.49 1.14
N PHE A 261 20.59 15.48 0.03
CA PHE A 261 19.65 16.54 -0.34
C PHE A 261 18.27 15.95 -0.53
N LYS A 262 17.22 16.71 -0.19
CA LYS A 262 15.87 16.38 -0.61
C LYS A 262 15.50 17.24 -1.80
N ALA A 263 14.99 16.61 -2.85
CA ALA A 263 14.38 17.31 -3.97
C ALA A 263 12.87 17.13 -3.88
N CYS A 264 12.14 18.22 -4.11
CA CYS A 264 10.70 18.20 -4.27
C CYS A 264 10.35 18.67 -5.68
N ILE A 265 9.59 17.84 -6.39
CA ILE A 265 9.16 18.10 -7.76
C ILE A 265 7.64 18.24 -7.74
N LEU A 266 7.15 19.37 -8.24
CA LEU A 266 5.72 19.62 -8.43
C LEU A 266 5.39 19.47 -9.91
N PHE A 267 4.34 18.71 -10.23
CA PHE A 267 3.89 18.54 -11.61
C PHE A 267 2.77 19.53 -11.94
N GLY A 268 2.98 20.29 -13.02
CA GLY A 268 1.95 21.09 -13.67
C GLY A 268 1.06 20.19 -14.56
N ASN A 269 -0.23 20.50 -14.61
CA ASN A 269 -1.25 19.65 -15.25
C ASN A 269 -1.13 19.68 -16.79
N GLU A 270 -0.99 18.52 -17.43
CA GLU A 270 -1.37 18.32 -18.83
C GLU A 270 -2.32 17.11 -18.90
N GLY A 271 -3.61 17.40 -19.07
CA GLY A 271 -4.68 16.44 -18.87
C GLY A 271 -4.53 15.19 -19.73
N LYS A 272 -4.57 14.03 -19.07
CA LYS A 272 -5.28 12.80 -19.48
C LYS A 272 -5.24 11.79 -18.32
N ASN A 273 -6.36 11.12 -18.12
CA ASN A 273 -6.53 10.04 -17.15
C ASN A 273 -5.68 8.85 -17.55
N ASN A 274 -4.58 8.60 -16.84
CA ASN A 274 -3.99 7.28 -16.70
C ASN A 274 -3.14 7.23 -15.42
N VAL A 275 -3.36 6.20 -14.61
CA VAL A 275 -2.50 5.86 -13.47
C VAL A 275 -1.24 5.24 -14.06
N SER A 276 -0.09 5.90 -13.91
CA SER A 276 1.20 5.37 -14.37
C SER A 276 2.13 5.13 -13.18
N TYR A 277 2.84 4.01 -13.21
CA TYR A 277 3.94 3.72 -12.30
C TYR A 277 5.04 4.77 -12.52
N ILE A 278 5.23 5.63 -11.52
CA ILE A 278 6.37 6.56 -11.48
C ILE A 278 7.68 5.75 -11.37
N TYR A 279 8.36 5.58 -12.50
CA TYR A 279 9.77 5.19 -12.59
C TYR A 279 10.59 6.44 -12.92
N TRP A 280 11.30 7.00 -11.93
CA TRP A 280 12.14 8.17 -12.14
C TRP A 280 13.59 7.86 -11.86
N ASP A 281 14.44 8.42 -12.71
CA ASP A 281 15.87 8.53 -12.47
C ASP A 281 16.20 10.02 -12.24
N THR A 282 16.78 10.30 -11.08
CA THR A 282 17.15 11.65 -10.66
C THR A 282 18.67 11.67 -10.55
N THR A 283 19.31 12.47 -11.40
CA THR A 283 20.77 12.59 -11.42
C THR A 283 21.19 13.89 -10.76
N CYS A 284 22.04 13.82 -9.74
CA CYS A 284 22.74 14.98 -9.19
C CYS A 284 24.02 15.23 -9.99
N VAL A 285 24.21 16.44 -10.52
CA VAL A 285 25.41 16.86 -11.26
C VAL A 285 26.05 18.03 -10.52
N TYR A 286 27.33 17.93 -10.15
CA TYR A 286 28.07 19.05 -9.54
C TYR A 286 28.95 19.74 -10.57
N THR A 287 28.82 21.05 -10.67
CA THR A 287 29.59 21.88 -11.61
C THR A 287 30.58 22.73 -10.83
N LYS A 288 31.87 22.60 -11.15
CA LYS A 288 32.95 23.41 -10.56
C LYS A 288 33.04 24.75 -11.32
N LYS A 289 33.18 25.88 -10.62
CA LYS A 289 33.38 27.18 -11.29
C LYS A 289 34.67 27.12 -12.13
N ASN A 290 34.56 27.46 -13.43
CA ASN A 290 35.63 27.61 -14.41
C ASN A 290 36.33 26.35 -14.95
N LYS A 291 35.83 25.13 -14.73
CA LYS A 291 36.35 23.92 -15.40
C LYS A 291 35.25 22.88 -15.67
N GLY A 292 34.41 23.13 -16.69
CA GLY A 292 33.50 22.13 -17.28
C GLY A 292 32.45 21.50 -16.34
N CYS A 293 31.50 20.76 -16.93
CA CYS A 293 30.62 19.88 -16.17
C CYS A 293 31.43 18.66 -15.72
N ILE A 294 31.51 18.42 -14.41
CA ILE A 294 32.07 17.18 -13.88
C ILE A 294 30.88 16.29 -13.50
N LEU A 295 30.68 15.19 -14.22
CA LEU A 295 29.88 14.08 -13.71
C LEU A 295 30.64 13.55 -12.48
N LEU A 296 30.04 13.66 -11.30
CA LEU A 296 30.70 13.23 -10.08
C LEU A 296 30.87 11.71 -10.08
N ASP A 297 32.10 11.28 -10.30
CA ASP A 297 32.56 9.93 -10.00
C ASP A 297 32.73 9.78 -8.47
N ASN A 298 32.52 8.56 -8.00
CA ASN A 298 32.40 8.05 -6.63
C ASN A 298 33.65 8.23 -5.74
N LYS A 299 34.54 9.18 -6.03
CA LYS A 299 35.82 9.36 -5.33
C LYS A 299 36.19 10.82 -5.15
N GLY A 300 36.13 11.28 -3.90
CA GLY A 300 36.99 12.37 -3.41
C GLY A 300 36.24 13.53 -2.77
N GLU A 301 36.78 13.99 -1.64
CA GLU A 301 36.43 15.25 -1.01
C GLU A 301 36.58 16.42 -2.01
N HIS A 302 35.64 17.36 -1.98
CA HIS A 302 35.65 18.51 -2.89
C HIS A 302 35.80 19.82 -2.10
N GLU A 303 37.03 20.37 -2.14
CA GLU A 303 37.44 21.56 -1.40
C GLU A 303 37.06 22.90 -2.07
N GLU A 304 36.27 22.91 -3.15
CA GLU A 304 35.97 24.12 -3.93
C GLU A 304 34.48 24.51 -4.04
N ARG A 305 34.19 25.81 -4.27
CA ARG A 305 32.81 26.31 -4.41
C ARG A 305 32.28 25.80 -5.76
N GLY A 306 31.20 25.03 -5.74
CA GLY A 306 30.53 24.52 -6.94
C GLY A 306 29.01 24.62 -6.82
N SER A 307 28.31 24.21 -7.87
CA SER A 307 26.85 24.18 -7.91
C SER A 307 26.34 22.78 -8.17
N VAL A 308 25.32 22.34 -7.42
CA VAL A 308 24.63 21.07 -7.69
C VAL A 308 23.40 21.36 -8.54
N SER A 309 23.23 20.59 -9.60
CA SER A 309 22.08 20.58 -10.49
C SER A 309 21.43 19.22 -10.40
N CYS A 310 20.16 19.18 -9.98
CA CYS A 310 19.36 17.96 -10.07
C CYS A 310 18.68 17.95 -11.44
N ARG A 311 18.91 16.91 -12.25
CA ARG A 311 18.27 16.71 -13.56
C ARG A 311 17.30 15.53 -13.51
N ILE A 312 16.14 15.71 -14.11
CA ILE A 312 15.13 14.67 -14.31
C ILE A 312 15.34 14.09 -15.71
N ARG A 313 15.75 12.81 -15.83
CA ARG A 313 16.15 12.20 -17.13
C ARG A 313 14.99 11.64 -17.97
N HIS A 314 13.79 11.44 -17.41
CA HIS A 314 12.70 10.75 -18.11
C HIS A 314 11.49 11.63 -18.46
N LYS A 315 10.93 11.35 -19.65
CA LYS A 315 9.64 11.85 -20.13
C LYS A 315 8.55 11.11 -19.35
N LEU A 316 7.75 11.87 -18.63
CA LEU A 316 6.70 11.35 -17.77
C LEU A 316 5.40 11.21 -18.56
N ASP A 317 4.85 10.01 -18.57
CA ASP A 317 3.51 9.79 -19.08
C ASP A 317 2.50 10.49 -18.17
N SER A 318 1.58 11.20 -18.81
CA SER A 318 0.60 12.15 -18.27
C SER A 318 0.03 11.78 -16.89
N PHE A 319 0.12 12.72 -15.94
CA PHE A 319 -0.57 12.65 -14.66
C PHE A 319 -1.86 13.46 -14.71
N SER A 320 -2.93 12.91 -14.16
CA SER A 320 -4.24 13.57 -14.11
C SER A 320 -4.39 14.57 -12.96
N ASN A 321 -3.52 14.56 -11.95
CA ASN A 321 -3.72 15.33 -10.72
C ASN A 321 -2.46 16.02 -10.18
N ARG A 322 -2.66 17.15 -9.47
CA ARG A 322 -1.58 17.95 -8.86
C ARG A 322 -1.11 17.31 -7.55
N PHE A 323 0.09 16.76 -7.56
CA PHE A 323 0.80 16.25 -6.39
C PHE A 323 2.25 16.72 -6.40
N SER A 324 2.87 16.74 -5.21
CA SER A 324 4.29 17.02 -5.04
C SER A 324 5.00 15.71 -4.73
N ILE A 325 6.16 15.48 -5.32
CA ILE A 325 6.94 14.28 -5.06
C ILE A 325 8.27 14.66 -4.45
N ILE A 326 8.52 14.09 -3.28
CA ILE A 326 9.79 14.19 -2.58
C ILE A 326 10.58 12.92 -2.83
N THR A 327 11.84 13.13 -3.20
CA THR A 327 12.84 12.06 -3.21
C THR A 327 14.07 12.54 -2.46
N GLU A 328 14.65 11.65 -1.67
CA GLU A 328 15.97 11.87 -1.11
C GLU A 328 17.02 11.53 -2.17
N LEU A 329 17.89 12.48 -2.43
CA LEU A 329 19.02 12.35 -3.33
C LEU A 329 20.29 12.25 -2.49
N ASP A 330 20.97 11.14 -2.65
CA ASP A 330 22.30 10.92 -2.09
C ASP A 330 23.34 11.15 -3.21
N PHE A 331 24.48 11.76 -2.88
CA PHE A 331 25.62 11.87 -3.79
C PHE A 331 26.05 10.51 -4.36
N HIS A 332 25.80 9.40 -3.64
CA HIS A 332 26.13 8.06 -4.10
C HIS A 332 25.22 7.47 -5.21
N ARG A 333 24.04 8.05 -5.47
CA ARG A 333 23.02 7.44 -6.34
C ARG A 333 22.86 8.04 -7.72
N ALA A 334 23.72 8.98 -8.12
CA ALA A 334 23.81 9.40 -9.50
C ALA A 334 24.35 8.23 -10.35
N ARG A 335 23.46 7.41 -10.92
CA ARG A 335 23.85 6.39 -11.90
C ARG A 335 24.21 7.10 -13.22
N PHE A 336 25.33 6.65 -13.78
CA PHE A 336 25.98 7.16 -14.99
C PHE A 336 25.03 7.24 -16.18
#